data_AF-A0A6P4YXM4-F1
#
_entry.id   AF-A0A6P4YXM4-F1
#
_cell.length_a   1.000
_cell.length_b   1.000
_cell.length_c   1.000
_cell.angle_alpha   90.00
_cell.angle_beta   90.00
_cell.angle_gamma   90.00
#
_symmetry.space_group_name_H-M   'P 1'
#
loop_
_entity.id
_entity.type
_entity.pdbx_description
1 polymer ?
#
loop_
_entity_poly.entity_id
_entity_poly.type
_entity_poly.pdbx_seq_one_letter_code
_entity_poly.pdbx_strand_id
1 'polypeptide(L)'
;MIDPYYKLRASLNYRISRSMSNDITMNELSLEDTTRRCRPYNLANRYKELETVEWLAAKEELDSIHYCKKEIVTQYLCDVFVMVGQASNQSVEPTDMQNDLQRKVKGIIQERSDKCNIDDIIKRVQECMSKKEKYQPHILTTVICSGNKKGLKTYISECCRLAWRMNVQTPPMTISVETGIPFDPTIHERAYDCESIVGDTEMIDYYVWPTLFDAENHLPVRQKGRVYTKRSLTAQNYLPPLSSV
;
A
#
# COMPACT_ATOMS: atom_id res chain seq x y z
N MET A 1 -17.23 -17.72 -1.74
CA MET A 1 -17.00 -16.67 -2.75
C MET A 1 -15.49 -16.52 -2.88
N ILE A 2 -14.88 -16.97 -3.98
CA ILE A 2 -13.42 -16.98 -4.14
C ILE A 2 -12.97 -15.54 -4.38
N ASP A 3 -12.11 -15.04 -3.51
CA ASP A 3 -11.55 -13.70 -3.60
C ASP A 3 -10.87 -13.51 -4.99
N PRO A 4 -11.31 -12.54 -5.81
CA PRO A 4 -10.68 -12.25 -7.11
C PRO A 4 -9.19 -11.91 -7.01
N TYR A 5 -8.68 -11.54 -5.83
CA TYR A 5 -7.27 -11.30 -5.57
C TYR A 5 -6.44 -12.61 -5.43
N TYR A 6 -7.06 -13.77 -5.22
CA TYR A 6 -6.37 -15.05 -5.03
C TYR A 6 -5.61 -15.52 -6.29
N LYS A 7 -6.24 -15.43 -7.47
CA LYS A 7 -5.60 -15.78 -8.77
C LYS A 7 -4.49 -14.79 -9.15
N LEU A 8 -4.62 -13.53 -8.73
CA LEU A 8 -3.59 -12.51 -8.90
C LEU A 8 -2.33 -12.88 -8.10
N ARG A 9 -2.53 -13.27 -6.83
CA ARG A 9 -1.50 -13.56 -5.82
C ARG A 9 -0.63 -14.77 -6.17
N ALA A 10 -1.23 -15.90 -6.51
CA ALA A 10 -0.48 -17.11 -6.89
C ALA A 10 0.30 -16.94 -8.21
N SER A 11 -0.28 -16.21 -9.17
CA SER A 11 0.34 -15.93 -10.46
C SER A 11 1.53 -14.98 -10.35
N LEU A 12 1.47 -13.99 -9.45
CA LEU A 12 2.55 -13.02 -9.24
C LEU A 12 3.75 -13.66 -8.56
N ASN A 13 3.54 -14.39 -7.45
CA ASN A 13 4.62 -15.06 -6.72
C ASN A 13 5.35 -16.09 -7.57
N TYR A 14 4.62 -16.87 -8.37
CA TYR A 14 5.21 -17.85 -9.29
C TYR A 14 6.04 -17.18 -10.39
N ARG A 15 5.56 -16.07 -10.97
CA ARG A 15 6.24 -15.40 -12.09
C ARG A 15 7.41 -14.54 -11.64
N ILE A 16 7.32 -13.91 -10.47
CA ILE A 16 8.46 -13.23 -9.85
C ILE A 16 9.55 -14.26 -9.55
N SER A 17 9.22 -15.36 -8.89
CA SER A 17 10.18 -16.45 -8.62
C SER A 17 10.83 -16.98 -9.92
N ARG A 18 10.04 -17.09 -11.01
CA ARG A 18 10.53 -17.56 -12.32
C ARG A 18 11.41 -16.52 -13.05
N SER A 19 11.05 -15.24 -13.03
CA SER A 19 11.89 -14.16 -13.57
C SER A 19 13.23 -14.12 -12.84
N MET A 20 13.20 -14.31 -11.52
CA MET A 20 14.39 -14.32 -10.67
C MET A 20 15.32 -15.50 -10.95
N SER A 21 14.79 -16.71 -11.17
CA SER A 21 15.62 -17.85 -11.59
C SER A 21 16.37 -17.58 -12.90
N ASN A 22 15.77 -16.82 -13.82
CA ASN A 22 16.39 -16.47 -15.10
C ASN A 22 17.43 -15.34 -14.93
N ASP A 23 17.18 -14.34 -14.08
CA ASP A 23 18.14 -13.27 -13.82
C ASP A 23 19.34 -13.72 -12.96
N ILE A 24 19.13 -14.72 -12.10
CA ILE A 24 20.19 -15.34 -11.28
C ILE A 24 21.14 -16.18 -12.15
N THR A 25 20.63 -16.87 -13.17
CA THR A 25 21.44 -17.72 -14.05
C THR A 25 22.24 -16.93 -15.09
N MET A 26 21.86 -15.68 -15.37
CA MET A 26 22.45 -14.87 -16.45
C MET A 26 23.45 -13.80 -16.00
N ASN A 27 23.64 -13.55 -14.69
CA ASN A 27 24.51 -12.47 -14.20
C ASN A 27 25.41 -12.90 -13.01
N GLU A 28 26.66 -13.28 -13.32
CA GLU A 28 27.81 -13.25 -12.39
C GLU A 28 28.32 -11.80 -12.27
N LEU A 29 27.78 -10.97 -11.38
CA LEU A 29 28.26 -9.58 -11.23
C LEU A 29 28.07 -9.01 -9.81
N SER A 30 29.20 -8.59 -9.23
CA SER A 30 29.47 -7.61 -8.16
C SER A 30 28.49 -7.49 -6.97
N LEU A 31 28.92 -8.04 -5.82
CA LEU A 31 28.37 -7.82 -4.47
C LEU A 31 28.76 -6.42 -3.93
N GLU A 32 28.16 -5.35 -4.46
CA GLU A 32 28.11 -4.10 -3.70
C GLU A 32 26.96 -4.16 -2.68
N ASP A 33 27.21 -3.62 -1.48
CA ASP A 33 26.43 -3.73 -0.22
C ASP A 33 24.97 -3.20 -0.30
N THR A 34 24.14 -3.79 -1.17
CA THR A 34 22.70 -3.52 -1.33
C THR A 34 21.88 -3.92 -0.10
N THR A 35 22.45 -4.73 0.79
CA THR A 35 21.82 -5.21 2.04
C THR A 35 21.38 -4.06 2.96
N ARG A 36 22.05 -2.90 2.90
CA ARG A 36 21.69 -1.75 3.76
C ARG A 36 20.33 -1.16 3.38
N ARG A 37 20.03 -0.98 2.09
CA ARG A 37 18.80 -0.31 1.62
C ARG A 37 17.53 -1.08 1.97
N CYS A 38 17.63 -2.39 2.08
CA CYS A 38 16.50 -3.26 2.37
C CYS A 38 16.31 -3.51 3.87
N ARG A 39 17.05 -2.87 4.78
CA ARG A 39 16.82 -3.02 6.23
C ARG A 39 15.46 -2.43 6.63
N PRO A 40 14.72 -3.03 7.59
CA PRO A 40 13.40 -2.55 8.00
C PRO A 40 13.35 -1.05 8.35
N TYR A 41 14.38 -0.54 9.03
CA TYR A 41 14.52 0.89 9.33
C TYR A 41 14.58 1.76 8.07
N ASN A 42 15.36 1.36 7.07
CA ASN A 42 15.50 2.10 5.82
C ASN A 42 14.24 1.98 4.94
N LEU A 43 13.54 0.85 5.00
CA LEU A 43 12.23 0.70 4.36
C LEU A 43 11.17 1.60 5.02
N ALA A 44 11.17 1.72 6.35
CA ALA A 44 10.28 2.64 7.06
C ALA A 44 10.60 4.11 6.73
N ASN A 45 11.87 4.48 6.57
CA ASN A 45 12.24 5.82 6.11
C ASN A 45 11.80 6.07 4.66
N ARG A 46 12.04 5.10 3.76
CA ARG A 46 11.59 5.21 2.37
C ARG A 46 10.07 5.27 2.27
N TYR A 47 9.34 4.57 3.15
CA TYR A 47 7.89 4.64 3.28
C TYR A 47 7.42 6.06 3.61
N LYS A 48 8.09 6.76 4.53
CA LYS A 48 7.82 8.18 4.81
C LYS A 48 8.17 9.08 3.63
N GLU A 49 9.33 8.87 3.01
CA GLU A 49 9.75 9.65 1.85
C GLU A 49 8.76 9.52 0.69
N LEU A 50 8.26 8.31 0.43
CA LEU A 50 7.29 8.01 -0.62
C LEU A 50 6.02 8.85 -0.48
N GLU A 51 5.57 9.08 0.76
CA GLU A 51 4.43 9.95 1.06
C GLU A 51 4.76 11.44 0.81
N THR A 52 5.96 11.88 1.19
CA THR A 52 6.31 13.31 1.11
C THR A 52 6.75 13.77 -0.28
N VAL A 53 7.27 12.87 -1.11
CA VAL A 53 7.88 13.20 -2.40
C VAL A 53 7.00 12.72 -3.55
N GLU A 54 6.94 11.41 -3.79
CA GLU A 54 6.26 10.87 -4.97
C GLU A 54 4.73 10.94 -4.85
N TRP A 55 4.16 10.67 -3.68
CA TRP A 55 2.72 10.79 -3.46
C TRP A 55 2.26 12.23 -3.62
N LEU A 56 3.00 13.21 -3.08
CA LEU A 56 2.66 14.62 -3.22
C LEU A 56 2.71 15.07 -4.69
N ALA A 57 3.76 14.70 -5.42
CA ALA A 57 3.87 14.99 -6.86
C ALA A 57 2.73 14.35 -7.68
N ALA A 58 2.38 13.10 -7.39
CA ALA A 58 1.26 12.43 -8.04
C ALA A 58 -0.08 13.08 -7.68
N LYS A 59 -0.25 13.51 -6.43
CA LYS A 59 -1.44 14.20 -5.95
C LYS A 59 -1.61 15.55 -6.63
N GLU A 60 -0.57 16.37 -6.74
CA GLU A 60 -0.62 17.65 -7.46
C GLU A 60 -1.01 17.46 -8.94
N GLU A 61 -0.43 16.45 -9.61
CA GLU A 61 -0.80 16.12 -10.99
C GLU A 61 -2.25 15.68 -11.12
N LEU A 62 -2.83 15.00 -10.12
CA LEU A 62 -4.22 14.55 -10.14
C LEU A 62 -5.19 15.65 -9.69
N ASP A 63 -4.81 16.50 -8.74
CA ASP A 63 -5.60 17.64 -8.28
C ASP A 63 -5.74 18.73 -9.36
N SER A 64 -4.79 18.80 -10.30
CA SER A 64 -4.90 19.67 -11.49
C SER A 64 -6.06 19.28 -12.44
N ILE A 65 -6.65 18.09 -12.26
CA ILE A 65 -7.80 17.64 -13.04
C ILE A 65 -9.05 18.32 -12.46
N HIS A 66 -9.59 19.30 -13.19
CA HIS A 66 -10.91 19.84 -12.88
C HIS A 66 -11.95 18.71 -12.77
N TYR A 67 -12.88 18.81 -11.82
CA TYR A 67 -13.98 17.87 -11.54
C TYR A 67 -13.66 16.63 -10.67
N CYS A 68 -12.43 16.43 -10.20
CA CYS A 68 -12.14 15.40 -9.20
C CYS A 68 -12.16 15.99 -7.78
N LYS A 69 -12.88 15.34 -6.85
CA LYS A 69 -12.84 15.70 -5.43
C LYS A 69 -11.51 15.29 -4.81
N LYS A 70 -10.92 16.13 -3.94
CA LYS A 70 -9.61 15.89 -3.30
C LYS A 70 -9.57 14.56 -2.53
N GLU A 71 -10.69 14.18 -1.94
CA GLU A 71 -10.85 12.94 -1.19
C GLU A 71 -10.74 11.71 -2.12
N ILE A 72 -11.28 11.82 -3.34
CA ILE A 72 -11.22 10.73 -4.35
C ILE A 72 -9.77 10.55 -4.83
N VAL A 73 -9.04 11.64 -5.09
CA VAL A 73 -7.62 11.58 -5.46
C VAL A 73 -6.79 10.93 -4.35
N THR A 74 -7.00 11.37 -3.11
CA THR A 74 -6.30 10.85 -1.94
C THR A 74 -6.55 9.35 -1.75
N GLN A 75 -7.81 8.94 -1.80
CA GLN A 75 -8.20 7.53 -1.69
C GLN A 75 -7.68 6.69 -2.86
N TYR A 76 -7.66 7.23 -4.08
CA TYR A 76 -7.08 6.56 -5.24
C TYR A 76 -5.59 6.25 -5.02
N LEU A 77 -4.80 7.23 -4.61
CA LEU A 77 -3.37 7.04 -4.37
C LEU A 77 -3.09 6.08 -3.21
N CYS A 78 -3.90 6.12 -2.15
CA CYS A 78 -3.82 5.16 -1.05
C CYS A 78 -4.15 3.74 -1.54
N ASP A 79 -5.23 3.57 -2.28
CA ASP A 79 -5.67 2.29 -2.86
C ASP A 79 -4.63 1.68 -3.81
N VAL A 80 -3.91 2.50 -4.58
CA VAL A 80 -2.79 2.03 -5.41
C VAL A 80 -1.78 1.31 -4.53
N PHE A 81 -1.32 1.94 -3.44
CA PHE A 81 -0.27 1.37 -2.61
C PHE A 81 -0.75 0.14 -1.84
N VAL A 82 -1.97 0.19 -1.31
CA VAL A 82 -2.61 -0.95 -0.65
C VAL A 82 -2.71 -2.17 -1.56
N MET A 83 -3.15 -1.97 -2.81
CA MET A 83 -3.25 -3.04 -3.80
C MET A 83 -1.90 -3.70 -4.05
N VAL A 84 -0.84 -2.90 -4.15
CA VAL A 84 0.52 -3.40 -4.37
C VAL A 84 1.03 -4.18 -3.14
N GLY A 85 0.83 -3.66 -1.93
CA GLY A 85 1.26 -4.33 -0.70
C GLY A 85 0.53 -5.64 -0.45
N GLN A 86 -0.80 -5.67 -0.65
CA GLN A 86 -1.61 -6.88 -0.48
C GLN A 86 -1.33 -7.96 -1.53
N ALA A 87 -0.96 -7.58 -2.76
CA ALA A 87 -0.58 -8.52 -3.81
C ALA A 87 0.69 -9.34 -3.46
N SER A 88 1.47 -8.86 -2.47
CA SER A 88 2.79 -9.41 -2.14
C SER A 88 2.74 -10.43 -0.97
N ASN A 89 1.82 -10.28 0.00
CA ASN A 89 1.86 -10.96 1.30
C ASN A 89 1.18 -12.36 1.37
N GLN A 90 1.60 -13.40 0.61
CA GLN A 90 1.50 -14.76 1.18
C GLN A 90 2.80 -15.53 1.02
N SER A 91 3.34 -15.90 2.19
CA SER A 91 4.39 -16.89 2.34
C SER A 91 3.79 -18.29 2.24
N VAL A 92 4.44 -19.15 1.46
CA VAL A 92 4.22 -20.60 1.50
C VAL A 92 5.06 -21.13 2.66
N GLU A 93 4.42 -21.72 3.66
CA GLU A 93 5.07 -22.43 4.77
C GLU A 93 5.93 -23.60 4.24
N PRO A 94 7.26 -23.62 4.45
CA PRO A 94 8.10 -24.71 3.99
C PRO A 94 8.51 -25.67 5.13
N THR A 95 8.72 -26.93 4.77
CA THR A 95 9.14 -28.02 5.70
C THR A 95 10.65 -28.05 5.92
N ASP A 96 11.06 -28.65 7.04
CA ASP A 96 12.34 -28.41 7.74
C ASP A 96 13.65 -28.60 6.95
N MET A 97 13.68 -29.43 5.91
CA MET A 97 14.89 -29.70 5.10
C MET A 97 15.10 -28.67 3.96
N GLN A 98 14.07 -27.89 3.63
CA GLN A 98 14.07 -26.88 2.57
C GLN A 98 14.66 -25.54 3.03
N ASN A 99 14.92 -25.40 4.34
CA ASN A 99 15.20 -24.15 5.03
C ASN A 99 16.55 -23.50 4.70
N ASP A 100 17.60 -24.27 4.38
CA ASP A 100 18.94 -23.70 4.19
C ASP A 100 19.14 -23.14 2.77
N LEU A 101 18.65 -23.87 1.76
CA LEU A 101 18.59 -23.37 0.38
C LEU A 101 17.59 -22.21 0.28
N GLN A 102 16.44 -22.30 0.95
CA GLN A 102 15.49 -21.19 1.00
C GLN A 102 16.05 -19.97 1.73
N ARG A 103 16.83 -20.14 2.82
CA ARG A 103 17.54 -19.01 3.45
C ARG A 103 18.52 -18.34 2.50
N LYS A 104 19.31 -19.11 1.75
CA LYS A 104 20.25 -18.57 0.75
C LYS A 104 19.53 -17.86 -0.39
N VAL A 105 18.48 -18.49 -0.96
CA VAL A 105 17.65 -17.88 -2.01
C VAL A 105 16.96 -16.62 -1.50
N LYS A 106 16.43 -16.63 -0.27
CA LYS A 106 15.80 -15.45 0.35
C LYS A 106 16.81 -14.32 0.57
N GLY A 107 18.04 -14.63 0.99
CA GLY A 107 19.11 -13.65 1.10
C GLY A 107 19.44 -12.99 -0.25
N ILE A 108 19.58 -13.80 -1.31
CA ILE A 108 19.82 -13.31 -2.69
C ILE A 108 18.65 -12.43 -3.18
N ILE A 109 17.41 -12.84 -2.90
CA ILE A 109 16.20 -12.10 -3.26
C ILE A 109 16.16 -10.74 -2.54
N GLN A 110 16.45 -10.71 -1.24
CA GLN A 110 16.52 -9.48 -0.44
C GLN A 110 17.59 -8.52 -0.98
N GLU A 111 18.77 -9.06 -1.27
CA GLU A 111 19.93 -8.32 -1.78
C GLU A 111 19.70 -7.73 -3.17
N ARG A 112 18.91 -8.39 -4.02
CA ARG A 112 18.64 -7.96 -5.40
C ARG A 112 17.29 -7.28 -5.60
N SER A 113 16.47 -7.18 -4.55
CA SER A 113 15.11 -6.64 -4.63
C SER A 113 15.04 -5.20 -5.13
N ASP A 114 16.12 -4.43 -5.02
CA ASP A 114 16.23 -3.07 -5.55
C ASP A 114 16.43 -2.99 -7.07
N LYS A 115 16.94 -4.06 -7.69
CA LYS A 115 17.25 -4.16 -9.12
C LYS A 115 16.26 -5.03 -9.90
N CYS A 116 15.26 -5.62 -9.22
CA CYS A 116 14.25 -6.45 -9.88
C CYS A 116 13.46 -5.66 -10.93
N ASN A 117 13.24 -6.29 -12.09
CA ASN A 117 12.27 -5.79 -13.06
C ASN A 117 10.86 -5.90 -12.46
N ILE A 118 10.18 -4.77 -12.33
CA ILE A 118 8.82 -4.66 -11.76
C ILE A 118 7.79 -4.21 -12.80
N ASP A 119 8.13 -4.15 -14.08
CA ASP A 119 7.27 -3.62 -15.14
C ASP A 119 5.95 -4.39 -15.25
N ASP A 120 6.01 -5.72 -15.11
CA ASP A 120 4.82 -6.58 -15.09
C ASP A 120 3.91 -6.27 -13.90
N ILE A 121 4.47 -5.91 -12.74
CA ILE A 121 3.72 -5.52 -11.55
C ILE A 121 3.04 -4.17 -11.79
N ILE A 122 3.80 -3.19 -12.30
CA ILE A 122 3.30 -1.84 -12.62
C ILE A 122 2.14 -1.95 -13.61
N LYS A 123 2.30 -2.68 -14.71
CA LYS A 123 1.27 -2.86 -15.74
C LYS A 123 -0.01 -3.45 -15.15
N ARG A 124 0.11 -4.46 -14.29
CA ARG A 124 -1.05 -5.12 -13.69
C ARG A 124 -1.77 -4.24 -12.68
N VAL A 125 -1.04 -3.47 -11.88
CA VAL A 125 -1.61 -2.47 -10.96
C VAL A 125 -2.38 -1.42 -11.76
N GLN A 126 -1.80 -0.92 -12.87
CA GLN A 126 -2.49 0.02 -13.77
C GLN A 126 -3.77 -0.58 -14.36
N GLU A 127 -3.73 -1.83 -14.83
CA GLU A 127 -4.91 -2.54 -15.35
C GLU A 127 -6.00 -2.74 -14.29
N CYS A 128 -5.62 -3.10 -13.06
CA CYS A 128 -6.55 -3.28 -11.94
C CYS A 128 -7.19 -1.96 -11.52
N MET A 129 -6.39 -0.91 -11.38
CA MET A 129 -6.89 0.42 -11.02
C MET A 129 -7.81 1.00 -12.10
N SER A 130 -7.56 0.67 -13.38
CA SER A 130 -8.41 1.10 -14.50
C SER A 130 -9.81 0.49 -14.50
N LYS A 131 -9.98 -0.66 -13.83
CA LYS A 131 -11.25 -1.40 -13.72
C LYS A 131 -12.07 -1.03 -12.48
N LYS A 132 -11.52 -0.27 -11.53
CA LYS A 132 -12.25 0.14 -10.32
C LYS A 132 -13.29 1.21 -10.68
N GLU A 133 -14.56 0.81 -10.73
CA GLU A 133 -15.71 1.66 -11.08
C GLU A 133 -15.77 2.98 -10.28
N LYS A 134 -15.44 2.93 -8.98
CA LYS A 134 -15.38 4.10 -8.09
C LYS A 134 -14.51 5.25 -8.63
N TYR A 135 -13.47 4.94 -9.40
CA TYR A 135 -12.51 5.93 -9.92
C TYR A 135 -12.67 6.19 -11.42
N GLN A 136 -13.40 5.32 -12.14
CA GLN A 136 -13.60 5.44 -13.58
C GLN A 136 -14.08 6.82 -14.05
N PRO A 137 -15.15 7.42 -13.49
CA PRO A 137 -15.70 8.67 -14.02
C PRO A 137 -14.78 9.88 -13.80
N HIS A 138 -13.81 9.79 -12.87
CA HIS A 138 -13.01 10.94 -12.43
C HIS A 138 -11.53 10.86 -12.85
N ILE A 139 -10.97 9.65 -12.94
CA ILE A 139 -9.51 9.45 -13.07
C ILE A 139 -9.15 8.72 -14.37
N LEU A 140 -10.01 7.83 -14.87
CA LEU A 140 -9.69 6.98 -16.03
C LEU A 140 -9.54 7.79 -17.33
N THR A 141 -10.43 8.77 -17.56
CA THR A 141 -10.34 9.66 -18.73
C THR A 141 -9.01 10.41 -18.75
N THR A 142 -8.46 10.75 -17.58
CA THR A 142 -7.19 11.49 -17.50
C THR A 142 -5.96 10.58 -17.58
N VAL A 143 -6.00 9.39 -16.97
CA VAL A 143 -4.89 8.41 -17.03
C VAL A 143 -4.70 7.87 -18.46
N ILE A 144 -5.81 7.70 -19.20
CA ILE A 144 -5.78 7.23 -20.59
C ILE A 144 -5.38 8.36 -21.56
N CYS A 145 -5.83 9.60 -21.36
CA CYS A 145 -5.61 10.68 -22.33
C CYS A 145 -4.30 11.47 -22.13
N SER A 146 -3.66 11.42 -20.97
CA SER A 146 -2.46 12.23 -20.68
C SER A 146 -1.20 11.36 -20.58
N GLY A 147 -0.52 11.14 -21.71
CA GLY A 147 0.74 10.37 -21.77
C GLY A 147 1.90 10.89 -20.90
N ASN A 148 1.75 12.06 -20.26
CA ASN A 148 2.83 12.83 -19.62
C ASN A 148 2.73 13.01 -18.09
N LYS A 149 1.96 12.18 -17.37
CA LYS A 149 1.93 12.21 -15.89
C LYS A 149 3.12 11.47 -15.27
N LYS A 150 4.26 12.15 -15.22
CA LYS A 150 5.54 11.59 -14.73
C LYS A 150 5.48 11.32 -13.23
N GLY A 151 4.79 12.17 -12.46
CA GLY A 151 4.59 12.02 -11.02
C GLY A 151 3.81 10.74 -10.70
N LEU A 152 2.63 10.55 -11.30
CA LEU A 152 1.82 9.34 -11.06
C LEU A 152 2.54 8.05 -11.47
N LYS A 153 3.21 8.03 -12.61
CA LYS A 153 3.99 6.87 -13.07
C LYS A 153 5.12 6.54 -12.10
N THR A 154 5.87 7.56 -11.66
CA THR A 154 6.94 7.42 -10.67
C THR A 154 6.39 6.89 -9.34
N TYR A 155 5.28 7.45 -8.86
CA TYR A 155 4.63 7.00 -7.62
C TYR A 155 4.22 5.53 -7.66
N ILE A 156 3.52 5.09 -8.72
CA ILE A 156 3.12 3.68 -8.88
C ILE A 156 4.35 2.76 -8.91
N SER A 157 5.39 3.15 -9.66
CA SER A 157 6.65 2.41 -9.72
C SER A 157 7.30 2.27 -8.34
N GLU A 158 7.43 3.37 -7.61
CA GLU A 158 8.07 3.37 -6.29
C GLU A 158 7.22 2.64 -5.24
N CYS A 159 5.88 2.68 -5.33
CA CYS A 159 5.00 1.81 -4.52
C CYS A 159 5.30 0.32 -4.79
N CYS A 160 5.41 -0.07 -6.06
CA CYS A 160 5.75 -1.43 -6.47
C CYS A 160 7.09 -1.89 -5.92
N ARG A 161 8.12 -1.03 -6.02
CA ARG A 161 9.45 -1.34 -5.47
C ARG A 161 9.44 -1.46 -3.95
N LEU A 162 8.79 -0.53 -3.27
CA LEU A 162 8.76 -0.51 -1.81
C LEU A 162 8.00 -1.72 -1.27
N ALA A 163 6.81 -2.01 -1.81
CA ALA A 163 6.03 -3.18 -1.42
C ALA A 163 6.78 -4.49 -1.66
N TRP A 164 7.49 -4.61 -2.79
CA TRP A 164 8.35 -5.76 -3.04
C TRP A 164 9.43 -5.91 -1.97
N ARG A 165 10.15 -4.83 -1.66
CA ARG A 165 11.20 -4.84 -0.63
C ARG A 165 10.67 -5.17 0.77
N MET A 166 9.48 -4.68 1.10
CA MET A 166 8.77 -4.98 2.35
C MET A 166 8.40 -6.45 2.47
N ASN A 167 7.95 -7.06 1.36
CA ASN A 167 7.51 -8.45 1.34
C ASN A 167 8.66 -9.46 1.43
N VAL A 168 9.81 -9.13 0.84
CA VAL A 168 10.98 -10.04 0.89
C VAL A 168 11.68 -10.02 2.25
N GLN A 169 11.30 -9.13 3.18
CA GLN A 169 11.86 -9.08 4.54
C GLN A 169 11.60 -10.36 5.35
N THR A 170 12.34 -10.50 6.44
CA THR A 170 12.07 -11.53 7.46
C THR A 170 12.09 -10.88 8.84
N PRO A 171 10.94 -10.70 9.50
CA PRO A 171 9.56 -10.91 9.00
C PRO A 171 9.17 -9.92 7.88
N PRO A 172 8.20 -10.27 7.00
CA PRO A 172 7.63 -9.32 6.04
C PRO A 172 6.91 -8.16 6.72
N MET A 173 7.09 -6.95 6.20
CA MET A 173 6.35 -5.78 6.68
C MET A 173 4.97 -5.72 6.02
N THR A 174 3.96 -5.30 6.77
CA THR A 174 2.57 -5.28 6.30
C THR A 174 1.97 -3.89 6.36
N ILE A 175 1.04 -3.60 5.45
CA ILE A 175 0.23 -2.38 5.46
C ILE A 175 -1.23 -2.72 5.75
N SER A 176 -1.91 -1.88 6.54
CA SER A 176 -3.35 -2.00 6.77
C SER A 176 -4.09 -0.71 6.46
N VAL A 177 -5.30 -0.88 5.94
CA VAL A 177 -6.33 0.14 5.80
C VAL A 177 -7.67 -0.45 6.24
N GLU A 178 -8.15 -0.02 7.40
CA GLU A 178 -9.46 -0.43 7.91
C GLU A 178 -10.33 0.81 8.07
N THR A 179 -11.37 0.93 7.25
CA THR A 179 -12.32 2.05 7.29
C THR A 179 -13.59 1.66 8.06
N GLY A 180 -14.27 2.64 8.64
CA GLY A 180 -15.47 2.37 9.45
C GLY A 180 -15.17 1.71 10.80
N ILE A 181 -13.90 1.73 11.24
CA ILE A 181 -13.49 1.37 12.61
C ILE A 181 -13.27 2.64 13.44
N PRO A 182 -13.26 2.54 14.78
CA PRO A 182 -12.92 3.65 15.65
C PRO A 182 -11.50 4.18 15.40
N PHE A 183 -11.32 5.49 15.54
CA PHE A 183 -10.00 6.09 15.56
C PHE A 183 -9.21 5.60 16.79
N ASP A 184 -8.04 5.03 16.54
CA ASP A 184 -7.10 4.59 17.57
C ASP A 184 -5.79 5.39 17.49
N PRO A 185 -5.49 6.27 18.46
CA PRO A 185 -4.29 7.10 18.45
C PRO A 185 -2.98 6.31 18.58
N THR A 186 -3.01 5.03 18.94
CA THR A 186 -1.82 4.18 19.03
C THR A 186 -1.30 3.78 17.65
N ILE A 187 -2.21 3.62 16.67
CA ILE A 187 -1.88 3.16 15.31
C ILE A 187 -2.27 4.17 14.23
N HIS A 188 -2.99 5.25 14.59
CA HIS A 188 -3.45 6.29 13.67
C HIS A 188 -3.01 7.70 14.10
N GLU A 189 -2.84 8.55 13.10
CA GLU A 189 -2.66 10.00 13.21
C GLU A 189 -3.71 10.72 12.36
N ARG A 190 -4.20 11.87 12.82
CA ARG A 190 -5.15 12.66 12.05
C ARG A 190 -4.43 13.40 10.92
N ALA A 191 -5.11 13.61 9.80
CA ALA A 191 -4.66 14.55 8.78
C ALA A 191 -4.55 15.97 9.36
N TYR A 192 -3.63 16.79 8.82
CA TYR A 192 -3.28 18.10 9.38
C TYR A 192 -4.45 19.09 9.44
N ASP A 193 -5.41 18.94 8.55
CA ASP A 193 -6.63 19.74 8.40
C ASP A 193 -7.87 19.03 8.97
N CYS A 194 -7.71 17.89 9.64
CA CYS A 194 -8.80 17.16 10.29
C CYS A 194 -8.91 17.58 11.76
N GLU A 195 -9.95 18.34 12.08
CA GLU A 195 -10.25 18.74 13.46
C GLU A 195 -10.65 17.53 14.32
N SER A 196 -10.24 17.53 15.60
CA SER A 196 -10.72 16.54 16.55
C SER A 196 -12.16 16.87 16.95
N ILE A 197 -12.97 15.83 17.01
CA ILE A 197 -14.38 15.92 17.34
C ILE A 197 -14.54 15.58 18.82
N VAL A 198 -14.63 16.62 19.64
CA VAL A 198 -14.79 16.47 21.08
C VAL A 198 -16.19 15.95 21.42
N GLY A 199 -16.28 14.86 22.18
CA GLY A 199 -17.52 14.38 22.80
C GLY A 199 -18.24 13.22 22.12
N ASP A 200 -17.81 12.79 20.93
CA ASP A 200 -18.39 11.67 20.18
C ASP A 200 -17.34 10.60 19.84
N THR A 201 -17.77 9.36 19.58
CA THR A 201 -16.88 8.33 19.02
C THR A 201 -16.49 8.71 17.58
N GLU A 202 -15.19 8.98 17.38
CA GLU A 202 -14.61 9.25 16.07
C GLU A 202 -14.39 7.93 15.31
N MET A 203 -14.88 7.88 14.07
CA MET A 203 -14.73 6.76 13.16
C MET A 203 -13.83 7.16 12.00
N ILE A 204 -13.01 6.23 11.51
CA ILE A 204 -12.18 6.46 10.32
C ILE A 204 -13.09 6.58 9.10
N ASP A 205 -13.01 7.72 8.41
CA ASP A 205 -13.70 7.94 7.15
C ASP A 205 -12.86 7.39 5.99
N TYR A 206 -11.62 7.86 5.86
CA TYR A 206 -10.66 7.35 4.88
C TYR A 206 -9.20 7.59 5.27
N TYR A 207 -8.31 6.82 4.66
CA TYR A 207 -6.86 6.96 4.82
C TYR A 207 -6.29 7.92 3.78
N VAL A 208 -5.41 8.80 4.25
CA VAL A 208 -4.44 9.53 3.43
C VAL A 208 -3.26 8.62 3.13
N TRP A 209 -2.79 7.91 4.16
CA TRP A 209 -1.61 7.05 4.08
C TRP A 209 -1.77 5.84 5.00
N PRO A 210 -1.47 4.61 4.54
CA PRO A 210 -1.73 3.40 5.32
C PRO A 210 -0.90 3.32 6.61
N THR A 211 -1.34 2.46 7.53
CA THR A 211 -0.53 2.08 8.70
C THR A 211 0.49 1.02 8.30
N LEU A 212 1.74 1.16 8.74
CA LEU A 212 2.83 0.22 8.48
C LEU A 212 3.21 -0.57 9.73
N PHE A 213 3.30 -1.88 9.60
CA PHE A 213 3.66 -2.82 10.65
C PHE A 213 4.89 -3.65 10.26
N ASP A 214 5.63 -4.09 11.26
CA ASP A 214 6.81 -4.95 11.09
C ASP A 214 6.51 -6.40 10.70
N ALA A 215 5.32 -6.89 11.02
CA ALA A 215 4.95 -8.29 10.89
C ALA A 215 3.46 -8.47 10.58
N GLU A 216 3.06 -9.70 10.23
CA GLU A 216 1.68 -10.08 9.96
C GLU A 216 0.75 -9.91 11.18
N ASN A 217 1.28 -9.94 12.41
CA ASN A 217 0.48 -9.74 13.61
C ASN A 217 0.13 -8.26 13.89
N HIS A 218 0.34 -7.37 12.92
CA HIS A 218 0.07 -5.93 13.05
C HIS A 218 0.79 -5.26 14.23
N LEU A 219 1.93 -5.81 14.64
CA LEU A 219 2.77 -5.28 15.71
C LEU A 219 4.24 -5.64 15.46
N PRO A 220 5.20 -4.78 15.87
CA PRO A 220 5.01 -3.39 16.28
C PRO A 220 4.61 -2.47 15.11
N VAL A 221 3.93 -1.35 15.43
CA VAL A 221 3.68 -0.25 14.49
C VAL A 221 4.99 0.45 14.18
N ARG A 222 5.35 0.51 12.90
CA ARG A 222 6.52 1.27 12.43
C ARG A 222 6.16 2.67 11.97
N GLN A 223 4.99 2.83 11.39
CA GLN A 223 4.44 4.12 10.99
C GLN A 223 2.94 4.11 11.19
N LYS A 224 2.42 5.10 11.92
CA LYS A 224 0.98 5.27 12.09
C LYS A 224 0.33 5.66 10.77
N GLY A 225 -0.87 5.15 10.51
CA GLY A 225 -1.66 5.54 9.35
C GLY A 225 -2.22 6.93 9.52
N ARG A 226 -2.22 7.73 8.45
CA ARG A 226 -2.81 9.07 8.47
C ARG A 226 -4.23 9.01 7.94
N VAL A 227 -5.19 9.52 8.72
CA VAL A 227 -6.62 9.36 8.45
C VAL A 227 -7.42 10.65 8.60
N TYR A 228 -8.52 10.74 7.87
CA TYR A 228 -9.62 11.66 8.19
C TYR A 228 -10.68 10.91 8.98
N THR A 229 -11.21 11.57 10.01
CA THR A 229 -12.24 11.01 10.90
C THR A 229 -13.58 11.69 10.68
N LYS A 230 -14.66 10.94 10.95
CA LYS A 230 -16.04 11.44 10.99
C LYS A 230 -16.72 11.04 12.30
N ARG A 231 -17.83 11.69 12.63
CA ARG A 231 -18.68 11.29 13.75
C ARG A 231 -19.33 9.94 13.50
N SER A 232 -19.42 9.12 14.55
CA SER A 232 -20.31 7.96 14.54
C SER A 232 -21.77 8.44 14.57
N LEU A 233 -22.57 8.04 13.58
CA LEU A 233 -23.99 8.42 13.49
C LEU A 233 -24.91 7.67 14.47
N THR A 234 -24.37 7.03 15.51
CA THR A 234 -25.11 6.09 16.36
C THR A 234 -25.89 6.72 17.52
N ALA A 235 -26.00 8.05 17.61
CA ALA A 235 -26.63 8.72 18.75
C ALA A 235 -27.64 9.82 18.36
N GLN A 236 -28.49 9.59 17.37
CA GLN A 236 -29.54 10.56 16.99
C GLN A 236 -30.95 9.97 16.79
N ASN A 237 -31.31 8.89 17.49
CA ASN A 237 -32.68 8.32 17.46
C ASN A 237 -33.23 7.91 18.85
N TYR A 238 -33.06 8.75 19.87
CA TYR A 238 -33.88 8.67 21.08
C TYR A 238 -34.44 10.06 21.43
N LEU A 239 -35.48 10.47 20.70
CA LEU A 239 -36.44 11.42 21.24
C LEU A 239 -37.35 10.62 22.20
N PRO A 240 -37.48 10.99 23.49
CA PRO A 240 -38.49 10.39 24.33
C PRO A 240 -39.88 10.78 23.81
N PRO A 241 -40.88 9.89 23.87
CA PRO A 241 -42.24 10.26 23.50
C PRO A 241 -42.71 11.39 24.40
N LEU A 242 -43.20 12.47 23.79
CA LEU A 242 -43.95 13.51 24.48
C LEU A 242 -45.15 12.87 25.17
N SER A 243 -45.06 12.70 26.48
CA SER A 243 -46.21 12.43 27.33
C SER A 243 -47.11 13.68 27.27
N SER A 244 -48.19 13.55 26.51
CA SER A 244 -49.32 14.48 26.47
C SER A 244 -49.93 14.62 27.86
N VAL A 245 -50.00 15.86 28.35
CA VAL A 245 -50.92 16.31 29.41
C VAL A 245 -52.06 17.06 28.74
#